data_AF-A0A6B2CGX8-F1
#
_entry.id   AF-A0A6B2CGX8-F1
#
_cell.length_a   1.000
_cell.length_b   1.000
_cell.length_c   1.000
_cell.angle_alpha   90.00
_cell.angle_beta   90.00
_cell.angle_gamma   90.00
#
_symmetry.space_group_name_H-M   'P 1'
#
loop_
_entity.id
_entity.type
_entity.pdbx_description
1 polymer ?
#
loop_
_entity_poly.entity_id
_entity_poly.type
_entity_poly.pdbx_seq_one_letter_code
_entity_poly.pdbx_strand_id
1 'polypeptide(L)'
;MPGGNLFSEIARVIGVEKASALELGEAVEGEDAWLLLDYIIENKDTRVLDEDESVDGVDCYHVAILVEGSYLFYLVEESGVSRCVLRRVSGDSPWGLLEKLEAELGYCRGD
;
A
#
# COMPACT_ATOMS: atom_id res chain seq x y z
N MET A 1 13.51 8.75 -19.11
CA MET A 1 13.73 7.31 -19.38
C MET A 1 12.35 6.70 -19.64
N PRO A 2 12.16 5.82 -20.63
CA PRO A 2 10.89 5.12 -20.79
C PRO A 2 10.65 4.25 -19.55
N GLY A 3 9.43 4.33 -19.00
CA GLY A 3 9.05 3.81 -17.69
C GLY A 3 9.41 2.35 -17.46
N GLY A 4 10.16 2.10 -16.39
CA GLY A 4 10.28 0.76 -15.82
C GLY A 4 8.89 0.28 -15.40
N ASN A 5 8.61 -1.00 -15.59
CA ASN A 5 7.41 -1.58 -15.01
C ASN A 5 7.56 -1.47 -13.48
N LEU A 6 6.64 -0.76 -12.82
CA LEU A 6 6.62 -0.55 -11.37
C LEU A 6 6.91 -1.84 -10.59
N PHE A 7 6.31 -2.97 -11.01
CA PHE A 7 6.51 -4.27 -10.38
C PHE A 7 7.93 -4.83 -10.57
N SER A 8 8.60 -4.52 -11.69
CA SER A 8 10.01 -4.89 -11.89
C SER A 8 10.95 -4.11 -10.97
N GLU A 9 10.59 -2.88 -10.61
CA GLU A 9 11.35 -2.09 -9.64
C GLU A 9 11.08 -2.58 -8.22
N ILE A 10 9.82 -2.82 -7.86
CA ILE A 10 9.41 -3.44 -6.59
C ILE A 10 10.09 -4.79 -6.38
N ALA A 11 10.21 -5.61 -7.42
CA ALA A 11 10.91 -6.90 -7.36
C ALA A 11 12.38 -6.79 -6.94
N ARG A 12 13.04 -5.64 -7.17
CA ARG A 12 14.42 -5.38 -6.71
C ARG A 12 14.48 -4.96 -5.24
N VAL A 13 13.37 -4.51 -4.67
CA VAL A 13 13.26 -4.06 -3.28
C VAL A 13 12.88 -5.24 -2.38
N ILE A 14 11.76 -5.91 -2.67
CA ILE A 14 11.18 -6.93 -1.78
C ILE A 14 11.31 -8.37 -2.34
N GLY A 15 11.89 -8.52 -3.53
CA GLY A 15 12.07 -9.81 -4.21
C GLY A 15 10.95 -10.12 -5.21
N VAL A 16 11.28 -11.01 -6.17
CA VAL A 16 10.41 -11.33 -7.32
C VAL A 16 9.10 -11.99 -6.90
N GLU A 17 9.14 -12.91 -5.94
CA GLU A 17 7.94 -13.64 -5.49
C GLU A 17 6.89 -12.69 -4.89
N LYS A 18 7.30 -11.80 -3.99
CA LYS A 18 6.42 -10.82 -3.34
C LYS A 18 5.90 -9.77 -4.33
N ALA A 19 6.76 -9.30 -5.24
CA ALA A 19 6.33 -8.40 -6.30
C ALA A 19 5.29 -9.04 -7.23
N SER A 20 5.43 -10.33 -7.51
CA SER A 20 4.47 -11.09 -8.31
C SER A 20 3.14 -11.27 -7.56
N ALA A 21 3.18 -11.53 -6.25
CA ALA A 21 1.99 -11.56 -5.40
C ALA A 21 1.24 -10.22 -5.43
N LEU A 22 1.95 -9.09 -5.28
CA LEU A 22 1.34 -7.75 -5.41
C LEU A 22 0.71 -7.52 -6.79
N GLU A 23 1.40 -7.93 -7.87
CA GLU A 23 0.89 -7.80 -9.24
C GLU A 23 -0.41 -8.60 -9.46
N LEU A 24 -0.52 -9.76 -8.81
CA LEU A 24 -1.72 -10.61 -8.85
C LEU A 24 -2.86 -10.13 -7.97
N GLY A 25 -2.63 -9.10 -7.16
CA GLY A 25 -3.67 -8.64 -6.27
C GLY A 25 -3.63 -9.32 -4.90
N GLU A 26 -2.48 -9.80 -4.44
CA GLU A 26 -2.31 -10.38 -3.11
C GLU A 26 -1.65 -9.36 -2.15
N ALA A 27 -1.66 -9.66 -0.85
CA ALA A 27 -1.03 -8.83 0.17
C ALA A 27 0.39 -9.31 0.48
N VAL A 28 1.25 -8.36 0.83
CA VAL A 28 2.59 -8.61 1.35
C VAL A 28 2.61 -8.17 2.80
N GLU A 29 3.21 -8.99 3.68
CA GLU A 29 3.18 -8.77 5.12
C GLU A 29 4.56 -8.45 5.71
N GLY A 30 4.58 -7.87 6.92
CA GLY A 30 5.78 -7.69 7.72
C GLY A 30 6.69 -6.56 7.23
N GLU A 31 8.01 -6.75 7.39
CA GLU A 31 9.03 -5.76 7.05
C GLU A 31 8.99 -5.34 5.57
N ASP A 32 8.64 -6.27 4.67
CA ASP A 32 8.52 -5.95 3.24
C ASP A 32 7.42 -4.94 2.93
N ALA A 33 6.35 -4.91 3.73
CA ALA A 33 5.28 -3.94 3.56
C ALA A 33 5.80 -2.52 3.81
N TRP A 34 6.61 -2.36 4.86
CA TRP A 34 7.27 -1.12 5.24
C TRP A 34 8.37 -0.71 4.25
N LEU A 35 9.23 -1.65 3.85
CA LEU A 35 10.25 -1.39 2.83
C LEU A 35 9.64 -0.89 1.51
N LEU A 36 8.46 -1.40 1.15
CA LEU A 36 7.75 -0.94 -0.03
C LEU A 36 7.16 0.46 0.15
N LEU A 37 6.62 0.79 1.32
CA LEU A 37 6.15 2.15 1.64
C LEU A 37 7.29 3.16 1.49
N ASP A 38 8.43 2.90 2.14
CA ASP A 38 9.62 3.76 2.08
C ASP A 38 10.06 3.98 0.64
N TYR A 39 10.17 2.88 -0.12
CA TYR A 39 10.54 2.94 -1.53
C TYR A 39 9.58 3.81 -2.36
N ILE A 40 8.27 3.64 -2.17
CA ILE A 40 7.24 4.38 -2.91
C ILE A 40 7.32 5.87 -2.60
N ILE A 41 7.41 6.24 -1.33
CA ILE A 41 7.49 7.66 -0.91
C ILE A 41 8.75 8.32 -1.47
N GLU A 42 9.89 7.63 -1.44
CA GLU A 42 11.17 8.20 -1.86
C GLU A 42 11.37 8.26 -3.39
N ASN A 43 10.80 7.32 -4.14
CA ASN A 43 11.18 7.09 -5.54
C ASN A 43 10.04 7.29 -6.55
N LYS A 44 8.80 7.53 -6.10
CA LYS A 44 7.63 7.64 -6.97
C LYS A 44 6.91 8.97 -6.78
N ASP A 45 6.18 9.37 -7.82
CA ASP A 45 5.20 10.45 -7.69
C ASP A 45 4.03 9.94 -6.85
N THR A 46 3.82 10.54 -5.68
CA THR A 46 2.89 10.06 -4.67
C THR A 46 1.96 11.17 -4.19
N ARG A 47 0.72 10.78 -3.89
CA ARG A 47 -0.25 11.63 -3.21
C ARG A 47 -0.94 10.82 -2.12
N VAL A 48 -0.71 11.19 -0.86
CA VAL A 48 -1.45 10.63 0.29
C VAL A 48 -2.93 10.96 0.12
N LEU A 49 -3.78 9.94 0.21
CA LEU A 49 -5.23 10.06 0.15
C LEU A 49 -5.85 10.01 1.54
N ASP A 50 -5.33 9.12 2.38
CA ASP A 50 -5.77 8.90 3.75
C ASP A 50 -4.62 8.34 4.58
N GLU A 51 -4.53 8.74 5.84
CA GLU A 51 -3.48 8.33 6.78
C GLU A 51 -3.99 8.55 8.21
N ASP A 52 -3.90 7.53 9.05
CA ASP A 52 -4.29 7.61 10.46
C ASP A 52 -3.41 6.70 11.33
N GLU A 53 -3.25 7.09 12.59
CA GLU A 53 -2.48 6.39 13.61
C GLU A 53 -3.24 6.43 14.93
N SER A 54 -3.54 5.26 15.50
CA SER A 54 -4.15 5.12 16.81
C SER A 54 -3.24 4.32 17.73
N VAL A 55 -2.83 4.97 18.82
CA VAL A 55 -1.97 4.40 19.87
C VAL A 55 -2.72 4.15 21.18
N ASP A 56 -3.95 4.66 21.29
CA ASP A 56 -4.77 4.54 22.50
C ASP A 56 -5.66 3.30 22.45
N GLY A 57 -5.06 2.12 22.69
CA GLY A 57 -5.78 0.87 22.94
C GLY A 57 -5.24 -0.33 22.17
N VAL A 58 -5.27 -0.25 20.85
CA VAL A 58 -4.64 -1.21 19.94
C VAL A 58 -3.76 -0.39 19.00
N ASP A 59 -2.45 -0.65 19.01
CA ASP A 59 -1.52 -0.04 18.07
C ASP A 59 -2.01 -0.33 16.65
N CYS A 60 -2.46 0.72 15.97
CA CYS A 60 -2.97 0.68 14.62
C CYS A 60 -2.40 1.84 13.81
N TYR A 61 -1.93 1.54 12.62
CA TYR A 61 -1.52 2.54 11.63
C TYR A 61 -2.05 2.15 10.26
N HIS A 62 -2.56 3.09 9.47
CA HIS A 62 -2.82 2.85 8.06
C HIS A 62 -2.45 4.04 7.20
N VAL A 63 -2.13 3.76 5.94
CA VAL A 63 -1.85 4.80 4.94
C VAL A 63 -2.28 4.34 3.55
N ALA A 64 -2.97 5.23 2.85
CA ALA A 64 -3.43 5.09 1.48
C ALA A 64 -2.74 6.11 0.58
N ILE A 65 -2.00 5.65 -0.43
CA ILE A 65 -1.20 6.50 -1.31
C ILE A 65 -1.55 6.22 -2.77
N LEU A 66 -1.89 7.28 -3.51
CA LEU A 66 -1.97 7.23 -4.96
C LEU A 66 -0.56 7.35 -5.55
N VAL A 67 -0.12 6.33 -6.28
CA VAL A 67 1.21 6.20 -6.88
C VAL A 67 1.10 6.38 -8.40
N GLU A 68 1.89 7.30 -8.95
CA GLU A 68 1.97 7.63 -10.39
C GLU A 68 0.58 7.89 -11.03
N GLY A 69 -0.37 8.38 -10.23
CA GLY A 69 -1.76 8.62 -10.63
C GLY A 69 -2.56 7.38 -11.06
N SER A 70 -1.99 6.17 -10.95
CA SER A 70 -2.52 4.96 -11.60
C SER A 70 -2.66 3.77 -10.66
N TYR A 71 -2.00 3.80 -9.50
CA TYR A 71 -2.03 2.71 -8.52
C TYR A 71 -2.40 3.24 -7.15
N LEU A 72 -3.22 2.50 -6.42
CA LEU A 72 -3.46 2.71 -5.01
C LEU A 72 -2.60 1.74 -4.23
N PHE A 73 -1.65 2.29 -3.46
CA PHE A 73 -0.96 1.58 -2.41
C PHE A 73 -1.76 1.74 -1.12
N TYR A 74 -1.92 0.66 -0.38
CA TYR A 74 -2.54 0.69 0.94
C TYR A 74 -1.70 -0.17 1.88
N LEU A 75 -1.34 0.38 3.03
CA LEU A 75 -0.69 -0.34 4.13
C LEU A 75 -1.55 -0.18 5.37
N VAL A 76 -1.67 -1.26 6.12
CA VAL A 76 -2.26 -1.28 7.46
C VAL A 76 -1.36 -2.09 8.37
N GLU A 77 -1.12 -1.60 9.57
CA GLU A 77 -0.53 -2.29 10.69
C GLU A 77 -1.55 -2.35 11.82
N GLU A 78 -1.83 -3.55 12.32
CA GLU A 78 -2.65 -3.75 13.51
C GLU A 78 -1.95 -4.73 14.45
N SER A 79 -1.74 -4.33 15.72
CA SER A 79 -1.16 -5.19 16.76
C SER A 79 0.21 -5.80 16.37
N GLY A 80 1.06 -5.04 15.69
CA GLY A 80 2.38 -5.50 15.23
C GLY A 80 2.38 -6.35 13.97
N VAL A 81 1.23 -6.51 13.28
CA VAL A 81 1.14 -7.19 11.99
C VAL A 81 0.87 -6.17 10.89
N SER A 82 1.86 -5.94 10.04
CA SER A 82 1.74 -5.06 8.88
C SER A 82 1.38 -5.85 7.62
N ARG A 83 0.53 -5.26 6.78
CA ARG A 83 0.14 -5.76 5.47
C ARG A 83 0.04 -4.62 4.49
N CYS A 84 0.49 -4.83 3.26
CA CYS A 84 0.26 -3.89 2.18
C CYS A 84 -0.20 -4.56 0.91
N VAL A 85 -0.86 -3.75 0.07
CA VAL A 85 -1.30 -4.10 -1.26
C VAL A 85 -1.03 -2.96 -2.22
N LEU A 86 -0.89 -3.31 -3.50
CA LEU A 86 -0.81 -2.35 -4.58
C LEU A 86 -1.83 -2.78 -5.65
N ARG A 87 -2.75 -1.89 -6.00
CA ARG A 87 -3.84 -2.17 -6.94
C ARG A 87 -3.95 -1.08 -7.98
N ARG A 88 -4.15 -1.46 -9.23
CA ARG A 88 -4.40 -0.49 -10.29
C ARG A 88 -5.76 0.18 -10.08
N VAL A 89 -5.81 1.50 -10.11
CA VAL A 89 -7.06 2.25 -10.08
C VAL A 89 -7.77 2.04 -11.42
N SER A 90 -8.99 1.50 -11.39
CA SER A 90 -9.85 1.39 -12.57
C SER A 90 -10.95 2.44 -12.49
N GLY A 91 -11.01 3.31 -13.50
CA GLY A 91 -11.94 4.45 -13.55
C GLY A 91 -11.34 5.75 -13.01
N ASP A 92 -12.20 6.75 -12.78
CA ASP A 92 -11.78 8.14 -12.52
C ASP A 92 -11.44 8.44 -11.05
N SER A 93 -11.76 7.53 -10.12
CA SER A 93 -11.68 7.79 -8.67
C SER A 93 -11.03 6.64 -7.90
N PRO A 94 -10.01 6.89 -7.06
CA PRO A 94 -9.40 5.89 -6.20
C PRO A 94 -10.27 5.54 -4.98
N TRP A 95 -11.25 6.37 -4.62
CA TRP A 95 -12.00 6.26 -3.36
C TRP A 95 -12.80 4.96 -3.25
N GLY A 96 -13.48 4.52 -4.31
CA GLY A 96 -14.23 3.26 -4.28
C GLY A 96 -13.34 2.01 -4.25
N LEU A 97 -12.04 2.15 -4.55
CA LEU A 97 -11.07 1.09 -4.33
C LEU A 97 -10.53 1.13 -2.90
N LEU A 98 -10.27 2.33 -2.36
CA LEU A 98 -9.87 2.52 -0.97
C LEU A 98 -10.88 1.91 0.00
N GLU A 99 -12.17 2.25 -0.12
CA GLU A 99 -13.24 1.69 0.72
C GLU A 99 -13.27 0.14 0.71
N LYS A 100 -12.92 -0.47 -0.43
CA LYS A 100 -12.82 -1.94 -0.53
C LYS A 100 -11.60 -2.49 0.20
N LEU A 101 -10.46 -1.81 0.09
CA LEU A 101 -9.23 -2.22 0.76
C LEU A 101 -9.34 -2.06 2.28
N GLU A 102 -9.95 -0.98 2.76
CA GLU A 102 -10.25 -0.79 4.19
C GLU A 102 -11.14 -1.92 4.72
N ALA A 103 -12.15 -2.33 3.95
CA ALA A 103 -13.03 -3.45 4.33
C ALA A 103 -12.35 -4.83 4.26
N GLU A 104 -11.36 -5.00 3.38
CA GLU A 104 -10.64 -6.26 3.18
C GLU A 104 -9.49 -6.46 4.18
N LEU A 105 -8.68 -5.42 4.39
CA LEU A 105 -7.44 -5.50 5.15
C LEU A 105 -7.56 -4.96 6.57
N GLY A 106 -8.59 -4.15 6.85
CA GLY A 106 -8.69 -3.38 8.08
C GLY A 106 -8.30 -1.92 7.85
N TYR A 107 -8.66 -1.08 8.81
CA TYR A 107 -8.35 0.35 8.85
C TYR A 107 -8.45 0.82 10.30
N CYS A 108 -7.69 1.86 10.64
CA CYS A 108 -7.75 2.41 11.97
C CYS A 108 -9.06 3.17 12.17
N ARG A 109 -9.84 2.76 13.16
CA ARG A 109 -10.93 3.57 13.69
C ARG A 109 -10.35 4.43 14.79
N GLY A 110 -9.98 5.66 14.47
CA GLY A 110 -9.85 6.68 15.51
C GLY A 110 -11.16 6.73 16.30
N ASP A 111 -11.08 6.51 17.61
CA ASP A 111 -12.20 6.77 18.53
C ASP A 111 -12.42 8.28 18.72
#